data_AF-A0A915BDQ7-F1
#
_entry.id   AF-A0A915BDQ7-F1
#
_cell.length_a   1.000
_cell.length_b   1.000
_cell.length_c   1.000
_cell.angle_alpha   90.00
_cell.angle_beta   90.00
_cell.angle_gamma   90.00
#
_symmetry.space_group_name_H-M   'P 1'
#
loop_
_entity.id
_entity.type
_entity.pdbx_description
1 polymer ?
#
loop_
_entity_poly.entity_id
_entity_poly.type
_entity_poly.pdbx_seq_one_letter_code
_entity_poly.pdbx_strand_id
1 'polypeptide(L)'
;LAWHDMLLEVAEEDIRMYKLPDLIEPVLWSYAEDLGQYLSPGTWFALKPFGKVWGSSAFKGADGPMRYSSNPIHYIRNNEAWTMQLTANYKGFDLIQGLILAGWSRYDHMAILCELFPVGIPTLAMSLESVIEGRIMNADYPKTSRLLKCTPPVDPGFVVGCHFPGARVYELINEFWSLHEQVRRYVETDFDFNGWLSEFAMRRLFSSPMYVEKVLRFVEFYLTPMERLRKELRSEMQKVFFNDTVNEFIETYVDGDVKMLEERKRLGTQIFEQKHFPKRPFVVKSSNTEF
;
A
#
# COMPACT_ATOMS: atom_id res chain seq x y z
N LEU A 1 -14.78 -13.60 20.22
CA LEU A 1 -14.11 -13.97 18.97
C LEU A 1 -12.62 -14.06 19.22
N ALA A 2 -11.91 -15.01 18.62
CA ALA A 2 -10.45 -15.12 18.69
C ALA A 2 -9.89 -15.57 17.34
N TRP A 3 -8.72 -15.07 16.95
CA TRP A 3 -8.08 -15.51 15.71
C TRP A 3 -7.70 -16.99 15.79
N HIS A 4 -7.95 -17.74 14.71
CA HIS A 4 -7.81 -19.20 14.69
C HIS A 4 -6.38 -19.68 14.93
N ASP A 5 -5.38 -18.94 14.46
CA ASP A 5 -3.95 -19.21 14.61
C ASP A 5 -3.52 -19.30 16.08
N MET A 6 -4.15 -18.51 16.97
CA MET A 6 -3.93 -18.61 18.42
C MET A 6 -4.52 -19.89 19.05
N LEU A 7 -5.35 -20.63 18.32
CA LEU A 7 -6.06 -21.82 18.81
C LEU A 7 -5.53 -23.13 18.21
N LEU A 8 -4.82 -23.07 17.07
CA LEU A 8 -4.33 -24.26 16.38
C LEU A 8 -3.28 -25.05 17.20
N GLU A 9 -2.53 -24.37 18.07
CA GLU A 9 -1.50 -24.99 18.92
C GLU A 9 -2.03 -25.42 20.30
N VAL A 10 -3.30 -25.14 20.62
CA VAL A 10 -3.88 -25.48 21.91
C VAL A 10 -4.19 -26.98 21.94
N ALA A 11 -3.73 -27.66 22.99
CA ALA A 11 -3.99 -29.09 23.18
C ALA A 11 -5.49 -29.35 23.32
N GLU A 12 -5.97 -30.45 22.73
CA GLU A 12 -7.40 -30.77 22.74
C GLU A 12 -7.92 -30.99 24.17
N GLU A 13 -7.08 -31.52 25.06
CA GLU A 13 -7.37 -31.67 26.48
C GLU A 13 -7.66 -30.32 27.14
N ASP A 14 -6.88 -29.29 26.81
CA ASP A 14 -7.07 -27.93 27.35
C ASP A 14 -8.34 -27.28 26.79
N ILE A 15 -8.61 -27.45 25.48
CA ILE A 15 -9.85 -26.97 24.85
C ILE A 15 -11.08 -27.51 25.61
N ARG A 16 -11.06 -28.80 25.98
CA ARG A 16 -12.13 -29.46 26.74
C ARG A 16 -12.15 -29.05 28.21
N MET A 17 -10.99 -29.04 28.87
CA MET A 17 -10.86 -28.74 30.30
C MET A 17 -11.36 -27.32 30.62
N TYR A 18 -10.98 -26.34 29.78
CA TYR A 18 -11.38 -24.95 29.94
C TYR A 18 -12.70 -24.60 29.24
N LYS A 19 -13.33 -25.56 28.54
CA LYS A 19 -14.57 -25.37 27.78
C LYS A 19 -14.49 -24.19 26.82
N LEU A 20 -13.37 -24.06 26.10
CA LEU A 20 -13.16 -22.95 25.17
C LEU A 20 -14.29 -22.78 24.13
N PRO A 21 -14.90 -23.86 23.57
CA PRO A 21 -16.05 -23.75 22.67
C PRO A 21 -17.24 -22.95 23.22
N ASP A 22 -17.43 -22.92 24.55
CA ASP A 22 -18.52 -22.17 25.19
C ASP A 22 -18.17 -20.68 25.39
N LEU A 23 -16.89 -20.33 25.28
CA LEU A 23 -16.35 -19.01 25.66
C LEU A 23 -15.95 -18.16 24.45
N ILE A 24 -15.47 -18.79 23.38
CA ILE A 24 -14.95 -18.10 22.19
C ILE A 24 -15.44 -18.77 20.91
N GLU A 25 -15.66 -17.95 19.89
CA GLU A 25 -15.85 -18.42 18.51
C GLU A 25 -14.59 -18.08 17.69
N PRO A 26 -13.95 -19.07 17.05
CA PRO A 26 -12.78 -18.85 16.20
C PRO A 26 -13.11 -18.01 14.96
N VAL A 27 -12.16 -17.16 14.57
CA VAL A 27 -12.16 -16.41 13.32
C VAL A 27 -10.99 -16.91 12.47
N LEU A 28 -11.32 -17.67 11.42
CA LEU A 28 -10.34 -18.06 10.43
C LEU A 28 -9.99 -16.83 9.60
N TRP A 29 -8.70 -16.55 9.43
CA TRP A 29 -8.24 -15.40 8.66
C TRP A 29 -7.12 -15.80 7.72
N SER A 30 -7.15 -15.24 6.53
CA SER A 30 -6.06 -15.28 5.55
C SER A 30 -6.42 -14.31 4.45
N TYR A 31 -5.42 -13.54 4.03
CA TYR A 31 -5.58 -12.49 3.03
C TYR A 31 -5.00 -12.88 1.67
N ALA A 32 -4.60 -14.14 1.51
CA ALA A 32 -4.09 -14.67 0.25
C ALA A 32 -5.20 -14.81 -0.82
N GLU A 33 -4.81 -14.72 -2.09
CA GLU A 33 -5.71 -14.96 -3.22
C GLU A 33 -6.06 -16.45 -3.39
N ASP A 34 -5.13 -17.34 -3.03
CA ASP A 34 -5.34 -18.79 -2.99
C ASP A 34 -5.34 -19.28 -1.54
N LEU A 35 -6.54 -19.43 -0.99
CA LEU A 35 -6.73 -19.88 0.39
C LEU A 35 -6.42 -21.37 0.60
N GLY A 36 -6.36 -22.19 -0.46
CA GLY A 36 -6.13 -23.63 -0.32
C GLY A 36 -4.77 -23.97 0.29
N GLN A 37 -3.78 -23.11 0.08
CA GLN A 37 -2.43 -23.26 0.63
C GLN A 37 -2.34 -22.90 2.12
N TYR A 38 -3.23 -22.03 2.61
CA TYR A 38 -3.17 -21.47 3.97
C TYR A 38 -4.24 -22.04 4.89
N LEU A 39 -5.39 -22.45 4.35
CA LEU A 39 -6.52 -23.02 5.08
C LEU A 39 -6.74 -24.47 4.66
N SER A 40 -5.80 -25.33 5.07
CA SER A 40 -5.85 -26.76 4.75
C SER A 40 -7.06 -27.45 5.39
N PRO A 41 -7.48 -28.63 4.90
CA PRO A 41 -8.52 -29.43 5.56
C PRO A 41 -8.23 -29.71 7.04
N GLY A 42 -6.95 -29.81 7.42
CA GLY A 42 -6.53 -29.96 8.81
C GLY A 42 -6.85 -28.73 9.68
N THR A 43 -6.70 -27.53 9.12
CA THR A 43 -7.05 -26.26 9.79
C THR A 43 -8.54 -26.22 10.12
N TRP A 44 -9.38 -26.54 9.14
CA TRP A 44 -10.83 -26.62 9.34
C TRP A 44 -11.21 -27.74 10.32
N PHE A 45 -10.55 -28.89 10.25
CA PHE A 45 -10.79 -30.01 11.16
C PHE A 45 -10.48 -29.65 12.62
N ALA A 46 -9.36 -28.97 12.88
CA ALA A 46 -8.94 -28.57 14.22
C ALA A 46 -9.96 -27.65 14.93
N LEU A 47 -10.75 -26.89 14.16
CA LEU A 47 -11.73 -25.96 14.71
C LEU A 47 -13.13 -26.55 14.88
N LYS A 48 -13.39 -27.77 14.39
CA LYS A 48 -14.70 -28.44 14.54
C LYS A 48 -15.22 -28.50 15.99
N PRO A 49 -14.39 -28.71 17.03
CA PRO A 49 -14.87 -28.74 18.41
C PRO A 49 -15.56 -27.45 18.87
N PHE A 50 -15.31 -26.31 18.21
CA PHE A 50 -15.95 -25.03 18.55
C PHE A 50 -17.40 -24.92 18.06
N GLY A 51 -17.82 -25.75 17.09
CA GLY A 51 -19.17 -25.78 16.51
C GLY A 51 -19.53 -24.56 15.66
N LYS A 52 -19.12 -23.36 16.05
CA LYS A 52 -19.38 -22.08 15.37
C LYS A 52 -18.08 -21.38 15.02
N VAL A 53 -18.01 -20.85 13.80
CA VAL A 53 -16.82 -20.14 13.30
C VAL A 53 -17.17 -18.95 12.43
N TRP A 54 -16.22 -18.02 12.32
CA TRP A 54 -16.24 -16.90 11.39
C TRP A 54 -15.12 -17.02 10.35
N GLY A 55 -15.34 -16.48 9.16
CA GLY A 55 -14.25 -16.16 8.23
C GLY A 55 -13.83 -14.69 8.36
N SER A 56 -12.61 -14.37 7.96
CA SER A 56 -12.14 -13.00 7.80
C SER A 56 -11.31 -12.83 6.53
N SER A 57 -11.88 -12.08 5.59
CA SER A 57 -11.21 -11.56 4.40
C SER A 57 -10.66 -10.15 4.66
N ALA A 58 -10.08 -9.53 3.64
CA ALA A 58 -9.66 -8.13 3.68
C ALA A 58 -10.18 -7.34 2.47
N PHE A 59 -10.29 -6.02 2.64
CA PHE A 59 -10.56 -5.05 1.56
C PHE A 59 -9.48 -3.96 1.42
N LYS A 60 -8.58 -3.85 2.41
CA LYS A 60 -7.38 -2.99 2.40
C LYS A 60 -6.38 -3.44 3.47
N GLY A 61 -5.14 -2.98 3.35
CA GLY A 61 -4.11 -3.10 4.37
C GLY A 61 -3.52 -4.51 4.55
N ALA A 62 -3.69 -5.38 3.56
CA ALA A 62 -3.16 -6.74 3.56
C ALA A 62 -2.34 -7.12 2.31
N ASP A 63 -1.93 -6.12 1.50
CA ASP A 63 -1.09 -6.30 0.28
C ASP A 63 0.38 -5.85 0.47
N GLY A 64 0.77 -5.54 1.71
CA GLY A 64 2.14 -5.25 2.13
C GLY A 64 2.22 -4.09 3.14
N PRO A 65 3.22 -4.10 4.05
CA PRO A 65 3.31 -3.11 5.14
C PRO A 65 3.60 -1.68 4.67
N MET A 66 4.18 -1.51 3.47
CA MET A 66 4.48 -0.21 2.85
C MET A 66 3.51 0.14 1.71
N ARG A 67 2.41 -0.61 1.53
CA ARG A 67 1.45 -0.31 0.47
C ARG A 67 0.56 0.85 0.86
N TYR A 68 0.57 1.91 0.07
CA TYR A 68 -0.31 3.07 0.25
C TYR A 68 -1.35 3.23 -0.86
N SER A 69 -1.09 2.69 -2.06
CA SER A 69 -2.00 2.70 -3.21
C SER A 69 -2.87 1.43 -3.24
N SER A 70 -4.02 1.53 -3.90
CA SER A 70 -5.01 0.45 -3.94
C SER A 70 -4.60 -0.67 -4.91
N ASN A 71 -4.82 -1.92 -4.51
CA ASN A 71 -4.83 -3.10 -5.39
C ASN A 71 -6.17 -3.84 -5.30
N PRO A 72 -7.25 -3.34 -5.92
CA PRO A 72 -8.59 -3.90 -5.79
C PRO A 72 -8.70 -5.37 -6.20
N ILE A 73 -7.97 -5.78 -7.25
CA ILE A 73 -8.04 -7.14 -7.81
C ILE A 73 -7.57 -8.17 -6.78
N HIS A 74 -6.49 -7.88 -6.05
CA HIS A 74 -5.99 -8.75 -4.99
C HIS A 74 -7.08 -9.04 -3.95
N TYR A 75 -7.72 -8.00 -3.43
CA TYR A 75 -8.75 -8.12 -2.42
C TYR A 75 -10.01 -8.81 -2.95
N ILE A 76 -10.44 -8.51 -4.17
CA ILE A 76 -11.57 -9.19 -4.82
C ILE A 76 -11.32 -10.70 -4.88
N ARG A 77 -10.15 -11.11 -5.35
CA ARG A 77 -9.77 -12.54 -5.43
C ARG A 77 -9.76 -13.20 -4.05
N ASN A 78 -9.25 -12.52 -3.02
CA ASN A 78 -9.33 -13.02 -1.66
C ASN A 78 -10.80 -13.22 -1.20
N ASN A 79 -11.70 -12.28 -1.47
CA ASN A 79 -13.11 -12.37 -1.10
C ASN A 79 -13.85 -13.48 -1.87
N GLU A 80 -13.56 -13.65 -3.16
CA GLU A 80 -14.08 -14.76 -3.98
C GLU A 80 -13.56 -16.12 -3.47
N ALA A 81 -12.28 -16.22 -3.13
CA ALA A 81 -11.70 -17.43 -2.55
C ALA A 81 -12.33 -17.76 -1.19
N TRP A 82 -12.61 -16.76 -0.35
CA TRP A 82 -13.33 -16.95 0.91
C TRP A 82 -14.73 -17.52 0.69
N THR A 83 -15.46 -17.02 -0.31
CA THR A 83 -16.77 -17.56 -0.69
C THR A 83 -16.68 -19.06 -1.03
N MET A 84 -15.66 -19.46 -1.78
CA MET A 84 -15.41 -20.87 -2.11
C MET A 84 -15.07 -21.71 -0.87
N GLN A 85 -14.20 -21.21 0.01
CA GLN A 85 -13.80 -21.90 1.24
C GLN A 85 -14.98 -22.13 2.19
N LEU A 86 -15.83 -21.12 2.40
CA LEU A 86 -17.02 -21.26 3.24
C LEU A 86 -18.01 -22.26 2.63
N THR A 87 -18.21 -22.21 1.30
CA THR A 87 -19.09 -23.16 0.57
C THR A 87 -18.58 -24.61 0.68
N ALA A 88 -17.26 -24.82 0.70
CA ALA A 88 -16.69 -26.16 0.83
C ALA A 88 -16.81 -26.73 2.26
N ASN A 89 -16.77 -25.89 3.29
CA ASN A 89 -16.59 -26.33 4.68
C ASN A 89 -17.83 -26.19 5.57
N TYR A 90 -18.90 -25.50 5.15
CA TYR A 90 -20.06 -25.20 6.03
C TYR A 90 -20.69 -26.43 6.69
N LYS A 91 -20.69 -27.60 6.04
CA LYS A 91 -21.25 -28.84 6.60
C LYS A 91 -20.46 -29.40 7.79
N GLY A 92 -19.24 -28.90 8.02
CA GLY A 92 -18.38 -29.31 9.12
C GLY A 92 -18.67 -28.61 10.44
N PHE A 93 -19.58 -27.64 10.46
CA PHE A 93 -19.87 -26.77 11.60
C PHE A 93 -21.38 -26.67 11.82
N ASP A 94 -21.79 -26.34 13.04
CA ASP A 94 -23.19 -26.05 13.36
C ASP A 94 -23.65 -24.77 12.67
N LEU A 95 -22.76 -23.76 12.63
CA LEU A 95 -23.00 -22.49 11.97
C LEU A 95 -21.69 -21.81 11.56
N ILE A 96 -21.60 -21.41 10.29
CA ILE A 96 -20.70 -20.35 9.86
C ILE A 96 -21.42 -19.03 10.10
N GLN A 97 -20.93 -18.24 11.04
CA GLN A 97 -21.60 -17.03 11.53
C GLN A 97 -21.58 -15.89 10.50
N GLY A 98 -20.51 -15.79 9.73
CA GLY A 98 -20.36 -14.77 8.70
C GLY A 98 -18.92 -14.60 8.25
N LEU A 99 -18.74 -13.61 7.36
CA LEU A 99 -17.44 -13.19 6.84
C LEU A 99 -17.17 -11.75 7.27
N ILE A 100 -16.06 -11.53 7.98
CA ILE A 100 -15.57 -10.22 8.38
C ILE A 100 -14.68 -9.67 7.27
N LEU A 101 -14.95 -8.46 6.79
CA LEU A 101 -14.07 -7.76 5.84
C LEU A 101 -13.15 -6.82 6.63
N ALA A 102 -11.91 -7.24 6.85
CA ALA A 102 -10.91 -6.47 7.59
C ALA A 102 -10.29 -5.35 6.74
N GLY A 103 -9.95 -4.23 7.38
CA GLY A 103 -9.33 -3.08 6.75
C GLY A 103 -8.20 -2.51 7.59
N TRP A 104 -7.07 -3.21 7.62
CA TRP A 104 -5.91 -2.83 8.44
C TRP A 104 -5.33 -1.49 8.02
N SER A 105 -4.83 -0.72 8.99
CA SER A 105 -4.11 0.53 8.72
C SER A 105 -2.61 0.42 8.98
N ARG A 106 -2.19 -0.67 9.64
CA ARG A 106 -0.80 -1.07 9.92
C ARG A 106 -0.74 -2.58 10.07
N TYR A 107 0.45 -3.15 9.91
CA TYR A 107 0.71 -4.58 10.15
C TYR A 107 0.98 -4.89 11.63
N ASP A 108 1.47 -3.90 12.37
CA ASP A 108 1.61 -3.92 13.83
C ASP A 108 1.67 -2.47 14.35
N HIS A 109 1.88 -2.28 15.65
CA HIS A 109 1.93 -0.95 16.25
C HIS A 109 3.16 -0.11 15.89
N MET A 110 4.23 -0.73 15.40
CA MET A 110 5.52 -0.11 15.07
C MET A 110 5.70 0.11 13.57
N ALA A 111 4.94 -0.60 12.73
CA ALA A 111 4.94 -0.44 11.29
C ALA A 111 4.33 0.90 10.88
N ILE A 112 4.81 1.45 9.76
CA ILE A 112 4.24 2.63 9.09
C ILE A 112 2.79 2.41 8.63
N LEU A 113 2.08 3.50 8.32
CA LEU A 113 0.73 3.44 7.73
C LEU A 113 0.75 2.71 6.39
N CYS A 114 -0.15 1.76 6.18
CA CYS A 114 -0.45 1.21 4.85
C CYS A 114 -1.68 1.93 4.23
N GLU A 115 -2.47 1.24 3.41
CA GLU A 115 -3.62 1.81 2.70
C GLU A 115 -4.61 2.50 3.64
N LEU A 116 -4.85 3.78 3.37
CA LEU A 116 -5.80 4.59 4.12
C LEU A 116 -7.24 4.30 3.69
N PHE A 117 -8.21 4.65 4.56
CA PHE A 117 -9.61 4.30 4.32
C PHE A 117 -10.17 4.81 2.97
N PRO A 118 -9.96 6.07 2.53
CA PRO A 118 -10.41 6.51 1.20
C PRO A 118 -9.88 5.67 0.04
N VAL A 119 -8.65 5.14 0.16
CA VAL A 119 -8.01 4.24 -0.83
C VAL A 119 -8.75 2.90 -0.92
N GLY A 120 -9.28 2.43 0.21
CA GLY A 120 -10.02 1.17 0.30
C GLY A 120 -11.52 1.26 0.02
N ILE A 121 -12.14 2.44 -0.12
CA ILE A 121 -13.59 2.55 -0.31
C ILE A 121 -14.10 1.85 -1.59
N PRO A 122 -13.48 2.05 -2.78
CA PRO A 122 -13.91 1.35 -3.97
C PRO A 122 -13.81 -0.17 -3.81
N THR A 123 -12.67 -0.65 -3.29
CA THR A 123 -12.44 -2.07 -3.03
C THR A 123 -13.43 -2.64 -2.01
N LEU A 124 -13.75 -1.91 -0.93
CA LEU A 124 -14.75 -2.33 0.05
C LEU A 124 -16.11 -2.57 -0.60
N ALA A 125 -16.56 -1.64 -1.45
CA ALA A 125 -17.84 -1.77 -2.14
C ALA A 125 -17.84 -2.97 -3.10
N MET A 126 -16.75 -3.16 -3.86
CA MET A 126 -16.58 -4.30 -4.76
C MET A 126 -16.55 -5.62 -3.96
N SER A 127 -15.77 -5.71 -2.89
CA SER A 127 -15.68 -6.88 -2.00
C SER A 127 -17.04 -7.24 -1.39
N LEU A 128 -17.80 -6.25 -0.91
CA LEU A 128 -19.14 -6.47 -0.38
C LEU A 128 -20.09 -7.00 -1.45
N GLU A 129 -20.05 -6.44 -2.66
CA GLU A 129 -20.85 -6.91 -3.78
C GLU A 129 -20.48 -8.36 -4.16
N SER A 130 -19.19 -8.69 -4.27
CA SER A 130 -18.71 -10.06 -4.52
C SER A 130 -19.21 -11.06 -3.47
N VAL A 131 -19.10 -10.71 -2.18
CA VAL A 131 -19.50 -11.60 -1.07
C VAL A 131 -21.02 -11.79 -1.04
N ILE A 132 -21.81 -10.73 -1.28
CA ILE A 132 -23.28 -10.80 -1.30
C ILE A 132 -23.77 -11.65 -2.48
N GLU A 133 -23.14 -11.50 -3.66
CA GLU A 133 -23.52 -12.28 -4.85
C GLU A 133 -23.04 -13.73 -4.76
N GLY A 134 -22.01 -14.01 -3.97
CA GLY A 134 -21.52 -15.37 -3.72
C GLY A 134 -20.94 -16.06 -4.97
N ARG A 135 -20.44 -15.27 -5.93
CA ARG A 135 -19.92 -15.75 -7.22
C ARG A 135 -18.73 -14.92 -7.69
N ILE A 136 -18.05 -15.42 -8.71
CA ILE A 136 -17.02 -14.66 -9.42
C ILE A 136 -17.68 -13.53 -10.21
N MET A 137 -17.17 -12.31 -10.05
CA MET A 137 -17.79 -11.10 -10.60
C MET A 137 -17.32 -10.77 -12.01
N ASN A 138 -16.12 -11.20 -12.44
CA ASN A 138 -15.56 -10.93 -13.79
C ASN A 138 -15.62 -9.44 -14.19
N ALA A 139 -15.20 -8.55 -13.29
CA ALA A 139 -15.23 -7.08 -13.47
C ALA A 139 -16.64 -6.45 -13.62
N ASP A 140 -17.72 -7.20 -13.38
CA ASP A 140 -19.09 -6.69 -13.36
C ASP A 140 -19.50 -6.29 -11.94
N TYR A 141 -19.60 -4.98 -11.67
CA TYR A 141 -19.93 -4.43 -10.34
C TYR A 141 -21.03 -3.38 -10.39
N PRO A 142 -22.26 -3.73 -10.81
CA PRO A 142 -23.31 -2.77 -11.10
C PRO A 142 -23.78 -2.00 -9.85
N LYS A 143 -23.79 -2.62 -8.66
CA LYS A 143 -24.18 -1.93 -7.42
C LYS A 143 -23.10 -0.93 -7.03
N THR A 144 -21.83 -1.33 -7.10
CA THR A 144 -20.68 -0.45 -6.80
C THR A 144 -20.62 0.73 -7.78
N SER A 145 -20.71 0.46 -9.09
CA SER A 145 -20.71 1.52 -10.11
C SER A 145 -21.89 2.46 -9.95
N ARG A 146 -23.07 1.99 -9.54
CA ARG A 146 -24.21 2.87 -9.26
C ARG A 146 -24.00 3.74 -8.02
N LEU A 147 -23.45 3.18 -6.95
CA LEU A 147 -23.29 3.86 -5.66
C LEU A 147 -22.14 4.87 -5.67
N LEU A 148 -20.97 4.41 -6.13
CA LEU A 148 -19.74 5.19 -6.10
C LEU A 148 -19.45 5.88 -7.43
N LYS A 149 -20.25 5.67 -8.48
CA LYS A 149 -20.03 6.21 -9.84
C LYS A 149 -18.65 5.86 -10.43
N CYS A 150 -18.06 4.78 -9.93
CA CYS A 150 -16.75 4.30 -10.31
C CYS A 150 -16.80 3.41 -11.56
N THR A 151 -15.70 3.39 -12.31
CA THR A 151 -15.41 2.38 -13.33
C THR A 151 -14.40 1.37 -12.77
N PRO A 152 -14.81 0.10 -12.58
CA PRO A 152 -13.92 -0.98 -12.13
C PRO A 152 -12.70 -1.16 -13.04
N PRO A 153 -11.54 -1.54 -12.50
CA PRO A 153 -10.38 -1.90 -13.31
C PRO A 153 -10.62 -3.23 -14.03
N VAL A 154 -10.23 -3.30 -15.31
CA VAL A 154 -10.23 -4.54 -16.11
C VAL A 154 -8.91 -5.30 -16.02
N ASP A 155 -7.82 -4.58 -15.70
CA ASP A 155 -6.46 -5.07 -15.54
C ASP A 155 -5.90 -4.62 -14.17
N PRO A 156 -4.78 -5.19 -13.68
CA PRO A 156 -4.12 -4.71 -12.46
C PRO A 156 -3.93 -3.19 -12.48
N GLY A 157 -4.52 -2.51 -11.50
CA GLY A 157 -4.59 -1.05 -11.44
C GLY A 157 -5.63 -0.58 -10.43
N PHE A 158 -5.98 0.70 -10.49
CA PHE A 158 -6.93 1.32 -9.58
C PHE A 158 -8.27 1.64 -10.26
N VAL A 159 -9.33 1.73 -9.46
CA VAL A 159 -10.67 2.16 -9.89
C VAL A 159 -10.66 3.65 -10.29
N VAL A 160 -11.39 4.07 -11.31
CA VAL A 160 -11.39 5.47 -11.79
C VAL A 160 -12.79 6.10 -11.81
N GLY A 161 -12.86 7.43 -11.86
CA GLY A 161 -14.13 8.18 -12.05
C GLY A 161 -15.05 8.22 -10.83
N CYS A 162 -14.56 7.81 -9.67
CA CYS A 162 -15.38 7.66 -8.47
C CYS A 162 -15.93 8.97 -7.89
N HIS A 163 -17.05 8.87 -7.17
CA HIS A 163 -17.68 9.92 -6.39
C HIS A 163 -18.10 9.37 -5.02
N PHE A 164 -17.37 9.78 -3.99
CA PHE A 164 -17.66 9.50 -2.59
C PHE A 164 -16.93 10.49 -1.67
N PRO A 165 -17.32 10.62 -0.39
CA PRO A 165 -16.57 11.42 0.58
C PRO A 165 -15.12 10.93 0.71
N GLY A 166 -14.14 11.76 0.33
CA GLY A 166 -12.73 11.38 0.29
C GLY A 166 -12.22 10.90 -1.09
N ALA A 167 -13.06 10.91 -2.13
CA ALA A 167 -12.64 10.55 -3.49
C ALA A 167 -11.47 11.40 -4.01
N ARG A 168 -11.37 12.66 -3.61
CA ARG A 168 -10.21 13.50 -3.98
C ARG A 168 -8.89 12.98 -3.39
N VAL A 169 -8.90 12.46 -2.16
CA VAL A 169 -7.71 11.84 -1.55
C VAL A 169 -7.34 10.58 -2.32
N TYR A 170 -8.33 9.75 -2.66
CA TYR A 170 -8.15 8.55 -3.49
C TYR A 170 -7.50 8.88 -4.84
N GLU A 171 -8.02 9.89 -5.57
CA GLU A 171 -7.48 10.33 -6.85
C GLU A 171 -6.03 10.82 -6.73
N LEU A 172 -5.75 11.68 -5.75
CA LEU A 172 -4.42 12.24 -5.52
C LEU A 172 -3.39 11.17 -5.16
N ILE A 173 -3.78 10.14 -4.40
CA ILE A 173 -2.89 9.02 -4.07
C ILE A 173 -2.54 8.19 -5.31
N ASN A 174 -3.53 7.93 -6.18
CA ASN A 174 -3.28 7.18 -7.42
C ASN A 174 -2.47 8.01 -8.44
N GLU A 175 -2.71 9.31 -8.49
CA GLU A 175 -1.91 10.25 -9.28
C GLU A 175 -0.46 10.29 -8.78
N PHE A 176 -0.27 10.39 -7.47
CA PHE A 176 1.05 10.32 -6.83
C PHE A 176 1.75 9.00 -7.12
N TRP A 177 1.08 7.85 -6.95
CA TRP A 177 1.65 6.55 -7.26
C TRP A 177 2.17 6.47 -8.70
N SER A 178 1.38 6.98 -9.65
CA SER A 178 1.74 7.00 -11.07
C SER A 178 2.96 7.88 -11.35
N LEU A 179 3.07 9.03 -10.68
CA LEU A 179 4.22 9.93 -10.82
C LEU A 179 5.46 9.40 -10.09
N HIS A 180 5.28 8.79 -8.91
CA HIS A 180 6.32 8.13 -8.12
C HIS A 180 7.02 7.05 -8.94
N GLU A 181 6.28 6.15 -9.59
CA GLU A 181 6.89 5.11 -10.44
C GLU A 181 7.65 5.69 -11.63
N GLN A 182 7.18 6.81 -12.21
CA GLN A 182 7.89 7.51 -13.28
C GLN A 182 9.20 8.14 -12.78
N VAL A 183 9.17 8.80 -11.62
CA VAL A 183 10.37 9.39 -11.00
C VAL A 183 11.36 8.30 -10.63
N ARG A 184 10.91 7.21 -10.00
CA ARG A 184 11.75 6.07 -9.63
C ARG A 184 12.45 5.49 -10.87
N ARG A 185 11.69 5.26 -11.95
CA ARG A 185 12.25 4.77 -13.22
C ARG A 185 13.26 5.74 -13.82
N TYR A 186 12.96 7.05 -13.81
CA TYR A 186 13.87 8.08 -14.31
C TYR A 186 15.19 8.07 -13.52
N VAL A 187 15.12 8.10 -12.19
CA VAL A 187 16.28 8.06 -11.30
C VAL A 187 17.10 6.79 -11.48
N GLU A 188 16.46 5.63 -11.64
CA GLU A 188 17.15 4.34 -11.79
C GLU A 188 17.82 4.16 -13.16
N THR A 189 17.21 4.67 -14.23
CA THR A 189 17.57 4.25 -15.60
C THR A 189 18.18 5.35 -16.47
N ASP A 190 18.02 6.63 -16.12
CA ASP A 190 18.53 7.73 -16.95
C ASP A 190 20.04 7.91 -16.75
N PHE A 191 20.82 7.64 -17.80
CA PHE A 191 22.28 7.75 -17.76
C PHE A 191 22.75 9.20 -17.60
N ASP A 192 21.99 10.18 -18.11
CA ASP A 192 22.40 11.58 -18.03
C ASP A 192 22.28 12.09 -16.59
N PHE A 193 21.15 11.79 -15.95
CA PHE A 193 20.91 12.05 -14.52
C PHE A 193 21.99 11.38 -13.67
N ASN A 194 22.22 10.08 -13.87
CA ASN A 194 23.17 9.30 -13.10
C ASN A 194 24.64 9.56 -13.43
N GLY A 195 24.93 10.27 -14.52
CA GLY A 195 26.28 10.69 -14.90
C GLY A 195 26.60 12.10 -14.39
N TRP A 196 25.89 13.09 -14.93
CA TRP A 196 26.21 14.52 -14.74
C TRP A 196 25.58 15.13 -13.51
N LEU A 197 24.54 14.50 -12.97
CA LEU A 197 23.93 14.93 -11.71
C LEU A 197 24.03 13.84 -10.66
N SER A 198 25.06 12.98 -10.71
CA SER A 198 25.29 11.88 -9.76
C SER A 198 25.57 12.37 -8.34
N GLU A 199 25.47 11.46 -7.35
CA GLU A 199 25.94 11.71 -5.97
C GLU A 199 27.38 12.24 -5.93
N PHE A 200 28.25 11.69 -6.77
CA PHE A 200 29.64 12.13 -6.87
C PHE A 200 29.74 13.57 -7.38
N ALA A 201 29.05 13.89 -8.47
CA ALA A 201 29.05 15.21 -9.07
C ALA A 201 28.53 16.28 -8.10
N MET A 202 27.44 15.96 -7.40
CA MET A 202 26.82 16.80 -6.39
C MET A 202 27.75 17.07 -5.19
N ARG A 203 28.32 16.02 -4.57
CA ARG A 203 29.20 16.17 -3.40
C ARG A 203 30.47 16.98 -3.68
N ARG A 204 30.94 16.97 -4.93
CA ARG A 204 32.16 17.67 -5.34
C ARG A 204 31.88 19.00 -6.05
N LEU A 205 30.61 19.33 -6.28
CA LEU A 205 30.19 20.45 -7.13
C LEU A 205 30.99 20.46 -8.44
N PHE A 206 31.03 19.30 -9.09
CA PHE A 206 31.86 19.03 -10.25
C PHE A 206 31.06 18.27 -11.31
N SER A 207 30.67 18.96 -12.37
CA SER A 207 30.08 18.37 -13.57
C SER A 207 30.19 19.33 -14.75
N SER A 208 29.74 18.90 -15.93
CA SER A 208 29.64 19.76 -17.11
C SER A 208 28.35 20.60 -17.07
N PRO A 209 28.43 21.94 -17.08
CA PRO A 209 27.24 22.80 -17.04
C PRO A 209 26.25 22.53 -18.16
N MET A 210 26.72 22.24 -19.38
CA MET A 210 25.86 21.98 -20.54
C MET A 210 24.96 20.75 -20.32
N TYR A 211 25.50 19.67 -19.77
CA TYR A 211 24.72 18.47 -19.49
C TYR A 211 23.84 18.64 -18.26
N VAL A 212 24.33 19.34 -17.24
CA VAL A 212 23.54 19.69 -16.06
C VAL A 212 22.30 20.50 -16.43
N GLU A 213 22.43 21.49 -17.32
CA GLU A 213 21.28 22.27 -17.80
C GLU A 213 20.20 21.38 -18.44
N LYS A 214 20.61 20.41 -19.27
CA LYS A 214 19.70 19.44 -19.89
C LYS A 214 18.99 18.60 -18.83
N VAL A 215 19.73 18.06 -17.87
CA VAL A 215 19.18 17.22 -16.78
C VAL A 215 18.23 18.03 -15.89
N LEU A 216 18.56 19.27 -15.57
CA LEU A 216 17.73 20.14 -14.72
C LEU A 216 16.33 20.36 -15.27
N ARG A 217 16.16 20.40 -16.60
CA ARG A 217 14.82 20.50 -17.23
C ARG A 217 13.93 19.30 -16.88
N PHE A 218 14.50 18.10 -16.84
CA PHE A 218 13.77 16.89 -16.46
C PHE A 218 13.54 16.81 -14.94
N VAL A 219 14.51 17.24 -14.13
CA VAL A 219 14.32 17.37 -12.68
C VAL A 219 13.14 18.30 -12.39
N GLU A 220 13.06 19.45 -13.06
CA GLU A 220 11.96 20.40 -12.89
C GLU A 220 10.62 19.89 -13.42
N PHE A 221 10.63 19.14 -14.53
CA PHE A 221 9.46 18.47 -15.09
C PHE A 221 8.79 17.53 -14.07
N TYR A 222 9.58 16.81 -13.25
CA TYR A 222 9.05 15.96 -12.19
C TYR A 222 8.80 16.69 -10.86
N LEU A 223 9.67 17.62 -10.48
CA LEU A 223 9.57 18.33 -9.21
C LEU A 223 8.29 19.15 -9.10
N THR A 224 7.94 19.89 -10.15
CA THR A 224 6.76 20.78 -10.16
C THR A 224 5.45 20.03 -9.84
N PRO A 225 5.10 18.92 -10.54
CA PRO A 225 3.91 18.15 -10.20
C PRO A 225 4.03 17.45 -8.84
N MET A 226 5.22 17.01 -8.42
CA MET A 226 5.42 16.40 -7.09
C MET A 226 5.16 17.40 -5.95
N GLU A 227 5.63 18.64 -6.05
CA GLU A 227 5.36 19.69 -5.07
C GLU A 227 3.87 20.04 -4.99
N ARG A 228 3.20 20.11 -6.14
CA ARG A 228 1.75 20.30 -6.20
C ARG A 228 1.02 19.17 -5.48
N LEU A 229 1.36 17.90 -5.80
CA LEU A 229 0.74 16.74 -5.16
C LEU A 229 0.99 16.71 -3.65
N ARG A 230 2.21 17.01 -3.19
CA ARG A 230 2.53 17.14 -1.74
C ARG A 230 1.58 18.13 -1.05
N LYS A 231 1.35 19.30 -1.67
CA LYS A 231 0.47 20.34 -1.11
C LYS A 231 -1.00 19.94 -1.15
N GLU A 232 -1.48 19.44 -2.28
CA GLU A 232 -2.87 19.03 -2.46
C GLU A 232 -3.22 17.83 -1.57
N LEU A 233 -2.37 16.80 -1.50
CA LEU A 233 -2.56 15.65 -0.59
C LEU A 233 -2.69 16.11 0.84
N ARG A 234 -1.75 16.94 1.32
CA ARG A 234 -1.81 17.47 2.68
C ARG A 234 -3.12 18.21 2.95
N SER A 235 -3.51 19.11 2.05
CA SER A 235 -4.75 19.89 2.17
C SER A 235 -6.01 19.02 2.18
N GLU A 236 -6.11 18.04 1.28
CA GLU A 236 -7.30 17.18 1.16
C GLU A 236 -7.37 16.13 2.28
N MET A 237 -6.24 15.56 2.68
CA MET A 237 -6.18 14.60 3.78
C MET A 237 -6.52 15.24 5.12
N GLN A 238 -6.13 16.49 5.36
CA GLN A 238 -6.48 17.23 6.59
C GLN A 238 -7.99 17.44 6.77
N LYS A 239 -8.79 17.29 5.70
CA LYS A 239 -10.25 17.37 5.79
C LYS A 239 -10.89 16.13 6.43
N VAL A 240 -10.17 15.01 6.45
CA VAL A 240 -10.70 13.70 6.86
C VAL A 240 -9.82 12.94 7.88
N PHE A 241 -8.58 13.38 8.09
CA PHE A 241 -7.64 12.77 9.02
C PHE A 241 -7.05 13.78 9.99
N PHE A 242 -6.63 13.28 11.17
CA PHE A 242 -5.83 14.06 12.11
C PHE A 242 -4.44 14.38 11.54
N ASN A 243 -3.87 15.49 11.99
CA ASN A 243 -2.57 15.98 11.50
C ASN A 243 -1.46 14.92 11.61
N ASP A 244 -1.45 14.09 12.66
CA ASP A 244 -0.40 13.08 12.84
C ASP A 244 -0.43 12.03 11.73
N THR A 245 -1.62 11.55 11.34
CA THR A 245 -1.79 10.63 10.20
C THR A 245 -1.36 11.28 8.89
N VAL A 246 -1.70 12.56 8.68
CA VAL A 246 -1.29 13.29 7.47
C VAL A 246 0.21 13.49 7.43
N ASN A 247 0.82 13.88 8.55
CA ASN A 247 2.26 14.10 8.65
C ASN A 247 3.02 12.81 8.37
N GLU A 248 2.64 11.71 9.03
CA GLU A 248 3.28 10.42 8.81
C GLU A 248 3.16 9.95 7.36
N PHE A 249 1.98 10.06 6.74
CA PHE A 249 1.81 9.66 5.34
C PHE A 249 2.69 10.48 4.39
N ILE A 250 2.70 11.81 4.54
CA ILE A 250 3.49 12.71 3.69
C ILE A 250 4.99 12.47 3.90
N GLU A 251 5.43 12.33 5.15
CA GLU A 251 6.83 12.10 5.49
C GLU A 251 7.33 10.74 4.96
N THR A 252 6.51 9.70 5.11
CA THR A 252 6.86 8.33 4.72
C THR A 252 6.89 8.16 3.21
N TYR A 253 5.88 8.68 2.50
CA TYR A 253 5.67 8.32 1.10
C TYR A 253 6.02 9.41 0.11
N VAL A 254 5.85 10.69 0.45
CA VAL A 254 5.90 11.79 -0.52
C VAL A 254 7.19 12.60 -0.41
N ASP A 255 7.60 12.89 0.82
CA ASP A 255 8.71 13.81 1.09
C ASP A 255 10.05 13.31 0.55
N GLY A 256 10.28 12.00 0.48
CA GLY A 256 11.52 11.40 -0.02
C GLY A 256 11.85 11.84 -1.46
N ASP A 257 10.88 11.69 -2.36
CA ASP A 257 11.05 12.08 -3.77
C ASP A 257 11.20 13.57 -3.93
N VAL A 258 10.36 14.35 -3.22
CA VAL A 258 10.36 15.80 -3.32
C VAL A 258 11.70 16.37 -2.84
N LYS A 259 12.18 15.94 -1.66
CA LYS A 259 13.47 16.39 -1.12
C LYS A 259 14.62 16.00 -2.03
N MET A 260 14.58 14.80 -2.61
CA MET A 260 15.59 14.35 -3.56
C MET A 260 15.62 15.25 -4.80
N LEU A 261 14.47 15.54 -5.42
CA LEU A 261 14.38 16.41 -6.59
C LEU A 261 14.73 17.87 -6.28
N GLU A 262 14.30 18.41 -5.13
CA GLU A 262 14.66 19.75 -4.63
C GLU A 262 16.18 19.88 -4.49
N GLU A 263 16.84 18.88 -3.88
CA GLU A 263 18.30 18.88 -3.70
C GLU A 263 19.05 18.75 -5.03
N ARG A 264 18.58 17.88 -5.93
CA ARG A 264 19.11 17.73 -7.30
C ARG A 264 19.03 19.05 -8.06
N LYS A 265 17.89 19.75 -7.97
CA LYS A 265 17.70 21.07 -8.58
C LYS A 265 18.67 22.08 -7.98
N ARG A 266 18.72 22.19 -6.64
CA ARG A 266 19.58 23.15 -5.93
C ARG A 266 21.07 22.98 -6.28
N LEU A 267 21.59 21.76 -6.15
CA LEU A 267 23.00 21.47 -6.42
C LEU A 267 23.32 21.51 -7.91
N GLY A 268 22.40 21.08 -8.77
CA GLY A 268 22.56 21.21 -10.22
C GLY A 268 22.64 22.67 -10.66
N THR A 269 21.77 23.54 -10.16
CA THR A 269 21.85 24.99 -10.42
C THR A 269 23.17 25.57 -9.94
N GLN A 270 23.64 25.18 -8.75
CA GLN A 270 24.94 25.61 -8.24
C GLN A 270 26.09 25.20 -9.17
N ILE A 271 26.09 23.97 -9.68
CA ILE A 271 27.10 23.48 -10.64
C ILE A 271 27.01 24.24 -11.98
N PHE A 272 25.79 24.51 -12.45
CA PHE A 272 25.56 25.23 -13.70
C PHE A 272 26.10 26.67 -13.66
N GLU A 273 25.92 27.37 -12.53
CA GLU A 273 26.36 28.75 -12.33
C GLU A 273 27.86 28.88 -12.03
N GLN A 274 28.51 27.76 -11.68
CA GLN A 274 29.90 27.74 -11.28
C GLN A 274 30.84 27.99 -12.48
N LYS A 275 31.73 28.97 -12.32
CA LYS A 275 32.73 29.33 -13.36
C LYS A 275 34.05 28.56 -13.22
N HIS A 276 34.34 28.05 -12.02
CA HIS A 276 35.62 27.42 -11.70
C HIS A 276 35.39 26.07 -11.05
N PHE A 277 35.92 25.00 -11.65
CA PHE A 277 35.74 23.64 -11.17
C PHE A 277 36.99 23.13 -10.44
N PRO A 278 36.83 22.32 -9.38
CA PRO A 278 37.96 21.64 -8.78
C PRO A 278 38.63 20.73 -9.82
N LYS A 279 39.96 20.68 -9.82
CA LYS A 279 40.74 19.84 -10.73
C LYS A 279 40.91 18.44 -10.14
N ARG A 280 40.94 17.43 -11.00
CA ARG A 280 41.31 16.06 -10.61
C ARG A 280 42.85 15.97 -10.43
N PRO A 281 43.34 15.14 -9.50
CA PRO A 281 42.58 14.39 -8.51
C PRO A 281 42.00 15.31 -7.42
N PHE A 282 40.80 15.02 -6.94
CA PHE A 282 40.19 15.79 -5.85
C PHE A 282 40.96 15.52 -4.57
N VAL A 283 41.47 16.57 -3.91
CA VAL A 283 42.13 16.44 -2.61
C VAL A 283 41.11 15.88 -1.62
N VAL A 284 41.35 14.66 -1.14
CA VAL A 284 40.63 14.12 0.02
C VAL A 284 41.20 14.87 1.22
N LYS A 285 40.42 15.76 1.84
CA LYS A 285 40.78 16.23 3.19
C LYS A 285 40.81 14.99 4.06
N SER A 286 42.00 14.58 4.51
CA SER A 286 42.12 13.58 5.56
C SER A 286 41.24 14.04 6.71
N SER A 287 40.17 13.30 6.98
CA SER A 287 39.49 13.42 8.27
C SER A 287 40.55 13.15 9.30
N ASN A 288 40.89 14.15 10.12
CA ASN A 288 41.73 13.96 11.28
C ASN A 288 41.09 12.84 12.11
N THR A 289 41.66 11.65 12.01
CA THR A 289 41.71 10.70 13.11
C THR A 289 42.57 11.37 14.18
N GLU A 290 41.93 12.12 15.06
CA GLU A 290 42.40 12.28 16.42
C GLU A 290 41.51 11.41 17.30
N PHE A 291 42.20 10.68 18.19
CA PHE A 291 41.75 9.59 19.04
C PHE A 291 40.63 9.98 20.01
#